data_AF-A0A1H9LLD2-F1
#
_entry.id   AF-A0A1H9LLD2-F1
#
_cell.length_a   1.000
_cell.length_b   1.000
_cell.length_c   1.000
_cell.angle_alpha   90.00
_cell.angle_beta   90.00
_cell.angle_gamma   90.00
#
_symmetry.space_group_name_H-M   'P 1'
#
loop_
_entity.id
_entity.type
_entity.pdbx_description
1 polymer ?
#
loop_
_entity_poly.entity_id
_entity_poly.type
_entity_poly.pdbx_seq_one_letter_code
_entity_poly.pdbx_strand_id
1 'polypeptide(L)'
;AGINVLELITDEGKVSVIQTYYSFQDGEFTETVSVEFEADYFEYTNEGYLMIEGISHSAESYVLTLSEEEKHIALRVEHLDEECRELCAKYIEPVSYSLNNMFITSWNKDDYSNLDFYDIFDRFYKETYGTDCPYIMNVDLSIGNEYDIPADEFENVIMRHFEVSSEELHQRCRYDATKNVYVYRPRGFEEFDYAEVPYPEVVDFETNDDGSVTLIVNAVYPNENTSKLFSHRVTVSDKDGHIYYLSNEIIDDEESALWWHTDRMSEDDWDNYYKDSDYDEDDYSWMIPRIDHEIFTAEEKKQIEEETLKNVTDIWGLYEDVTIDESLTSLSSQIVDFTKEQRINVLGALGELGVIAVTDDANTYNGESLKQFYDDYLSGKPGMVTVYKVYEDGTIASITFLYRDEEIQSYYVEVRPDKERQPCISVKCVKEIETINYTQKGYFIYKDKNPMLHASAYGYFRVSPMSDECRDLTERFLKHLEFQKYKLMVCDWNEETVSELLMPGMFEDFYYIKYKVGYTDSLDEIPGDLFEEIMTTYLPVTVSDLRDAYEYDETTETYRQEIVYNSPYPPFLEVTDYIYSSDGTITLYADGVWPDYNSDYAFTNVIVVKPFEDGTFRILSNDVTEQELRLPPVAYSE
;
A
#
# COMPACT_ATOMS: atom_id res chain seq x y z
N ALA A 1 -20.53 10.70 -20.17
CA ALA A 1 -21.06 9.43 -20.70
C ALA A 1 -19.91 8.70 -21.34
N GLY A 2 -19.70 7.44 -21.01
CA GLY A 2 -18.66 6.60 -21.60
C GLY A 2 -19.27 5.34 -22.20
N ILE A 3 -18.56 4.72 -23.14
CA ILE A 3 -18.90 3.41 -23.69
C ILE A 3 -17.75 2.48 -23.32
N ASN A 4 -18.07 1.37 -22.67
CA ASN A 4 -17.14 0.27 -22.45
C ASN A 4 -17.42 -0.80 -23.52
N VAL A 5 -16.40 -1.16 -24.28
CA VAL A 5 -16.45 -2.22 -25.31
C VAL A 5 -15.59 -3.38 -24.83
N LEU A 6 -16.18 -4.57 -24.75
CA LEU A 6 -15.46 -5.80 -24.48
C LEU A 6 -15.43 -6.68 -25.73
N GLU A 7 -14.23 -7.00 -26.21
CA GLU A 7 -14.00 -8.00 -27.25
C GLU A 7 -13.49 -9.28 -26.59
N LEU A 8 -14.26 -10.37 -26.73
CA LEU A 8 -13.93 -11.68 -26.18
C LEU A 8 -13.45 -12.59 -27.32
N ILE A 9 -12.18 -12.94 -27.31
CA ILE A 9 -11.51 -13.70 -28.36
C ILE A 9 -11.14 -15.08 -27.82
N THR A 10 -11.64 -16.14 -28.45
CA THR A 10 -11.38 -17.51 -28.02
C THR A 10 -10.41 -18.21 -28.96
N ASP A 11 -9.31 -18.77 -28.44
CA ASP A 11 -8.38 -19.61 -29.19
C ASP A 11 -7.85 -20.76 -28.34
N GLU A 12 -7.80 -21.97 -28.90
CA GLU A 12 -7.34 -23.20 -28.25
C GLU A 12 -7.86 -23.48 -26.82
N GLY A 13 -9.04 -22.97 -26.46
CA GLY A 13 -9.65 -23.15 -25.13
C GLY A 13 -9.28 -22.08 -24.10
N LYS A 14 -8.59 -21.02 -24.52
CA LYS A 14 -8.34 -19.80 -23.75
C LYS A 14 -9.26 -18.67 -24.23
N VAL A 15 -9.46 -17.66 -23.38
CA VAL A 15 -10.22 -16.46 -23.70
C VAL A 15 -9.34 -15.23 -23.45
N SER A 16 -9.07 -14.46 -24.50
CA SER A 16 -8.46 -13.13 -24.40
C SER A 16 -9.55 -12.09 -24.37
N VAL A 17 -9.43 -11.11 -23.48
CA VAL A 17 -10.38 -10.03 -23.26
C VAL A 17 -9.70 -8.72 -23.61
N ILE A 18 -10.26 -7.98 -24.55
CA ILE A 18 -9.85 -6.60 -24.84
C ILE A 18 -10.97 -5.69 -24.35
N GLN A 19 -10.67 -4.86 -23.36
CA GLN A 19 -11.59 -3.89 -22.77
C GLN A 19 -11.17 -2.47 -23.16
N THR A 20 -12.02 -1.80 -23.95
CA THR A 20 -11.76 -0.44 -24.44
C THR A 20 -12.79 0.54 -23.90
N TYR A 21 -12.34 1.62 -23.27
CA TYR A 21 -13.19 2.69 -22.78
C TYR A 21 -13.14 3.90 -23.71
N TYR A 22 -14.31 4.34 -24.13
CA TYR A 22 -14.50 5.56 -24.90
C TYR A 22 -15.17 6.62 -24.04
N SER A 23 -14.59 7.80 -23.92
CA SER A 23 -15.19 8.94 -23.24
C SER A 23 -15.76 9.93 -24.25
N PHE A 24 -16.90 10.53 -23.94
CA PHE A 24 -17.49 11.57 -24.78
C PHE A 24 -16.87 12.93 -24.43
N GLN A 25 -16.01 13.45 -25.30
CA GLN A 25 -15.32 14.74 -25.14
C GLN A 25 -15.48 15.56 -26.43
N ASP A 26 -15.70 16.87 -26.29
CA ASP A 26 -15.82 17.82 -27.41
C ASP A 26 -16.82 17.45 -28.52
N GLY A 27 -17.83 16.65 -28.21
CA GLY A 27 -18.88 16.25 -29.15
C GLY A 27 -18.61 14.95 -29.91
N GLU A 28 -17.49 14.27 -29.64
CA GLU A 28 -17.13 12.98 -30.23
C GLU A 28 -16.75 11.97 -29.14
N PHE A 29 -16.79 10.67 -29.46
CA PHE A 29 -16.28 9.62 -28.57
C PHE A 29 -14.82 9.37 -28.91
N THR A 30 -13.94 9.57 -27.94
CA THR A 30 -12.51 9.29 -28.05
C THR A 30 -12.15 8.10 -27.18
N GLU A 31 -11.41 7.16 -27.75
CA GLU A 31 -10.77 6.08 -26.99
C GLU A 31 -9.89 6.70 -25.93
N THR A 32 -10.02 6.23 -24.69
CA THR A 32 -9.34 6.79 -23.52
C THR A 32 -8.36 5.79 -22.93
N VAL A 33 -8.78 4.53 -22.79
CA VAL A 33 -7.89 3.44 -22.36
C VAL A 33 -8.32 2.14 -23.03
N SER A 34 -7.35 1.30 -23.36
CA SER A 34 -7.58 -0.07 -23.85
C SER A 34 -6.68 -1.02 -23.06
N VAL A 35 -7.28 -2.07 -22.51
CA VAL A 35 -6.60 -3.05 -21.67
C VAL A 35 -6.86 -4.43 -22.24
N GLU A 36 -5.81 -5.23 -22.37
CA GLU A 36 -5.89 -6.62 -22.83
C GLU A 36 -5.41 -7.57 -21.72
N PHE A 37 -6.15 -8.65 -21.48
CA PHE A 37 -5.77 -9.69 -20.55
C PHE A 37 -6.30 -11.07 -20.97
N GLU A 38 -5.63 -12.15 -20.53
CA GLU A 38 -6.18 -13.51 -20.64
C GLU A 38 -7.07 -13.76 -19.43
N ALA A 39 -8.26 -14.32 -19.66
CA ALA A 39 -9.18 -14.66 -18.57
C ALA A 39 -8.75 -15.97 -17.90
N ASP A 40 -8.50 -15.90 -16.59
CA ASP A 40 -8.21 -17.04 -15.73
C ASP A 40 -9.50 -17.75 -15.27
N TYR A 41 -10.60 -16.98 -15.18
CA TYR A 41 -11.94 -17.49 -14.93
C TYR A 41 -12.90 -17.03 -16.03
N PHE A 42 -13.72 -17.95 -16.53
CA PHE A 42 -14.73 -17.65 -17.55
C PHE A 42 -15.89 -18.64 -17.43
N GLU A 43 -16.96 -18.24 -16.75
CA GLU A 43 -18.10 -19.12 -16.47
C GLU A 43 -19.44 -18.46 -16.75
N TYR A 44 -20.35 -19.24 -17.34
CA TYR A 44 -21.74 -18.85 -17.53
C TYR A 44 -22.59 -19.42 -16.40
N THR A 45 -23.18 -18.56 -15.59
CA THR A 45 -23.92 -18.93 -14.39
C THR A 45 -25.37 -19.31 -14.68
N ASN A 46 -26.03 -19.99 -13.73
CA ASN A 46 -27.43 -20.39 -13.85
C ASN A 46 -28.39 -19.20 -13.85
N GLU A 47 -28.00 -18.09 -13.22
CA GLU A 47 -28.74 -16.83 -13.19
C GLU A 47 -28.55 -16.02 -14.50
N GLY A 48 -27.73 -16.52 -15.45
CA GLY A 48 -27.57 -15.96 -16.78
C GLY A 48 -26.55 -14.82 -16.84
N TYR A 49 -25.54 -14.88 -15.98
CA TYR A 49 -24.35 -14.03 -16.06
C TYR A 49 -23.22 -14.76 -16.77
N LEU A 50 -22.38 -14.00 -17.46
CA LEU A 50 -21.04 -14.42 -17.85
C LEU A 50 -20.05 -13.71 -16.92
N MET A 51 -19.39 -14.48 -16.08
CA MET A 51 -18.36 -14.03 -15.16
C MET A 51 -16.99 -14.20 -15.77
N ILE A 52 -16.14 -13.19 -15.61
CA ILE A 52 -14.81 -13.13 -16.20
C ILE A 52 -13.87 -12.57 -15.13
N GLU A 53 -12.81 -13.32 -14.83
CA GLU A 53 -11.69 -12.87 -14.02
C GLU A 53 -10.42 -12.97 -14.84
N GLY A 54 -9.50 -12.04 -14.66
CA GLY A 54 -8.13 -12.20 -15.11
C GLY A 54 -7.26 -11.07 -14.60
N ILE A 55 -5.99 -11.15 -14.93
CA ILE A 55 -5.00 -10.16 -14.49
C ILE A 55 -4.64 -9.30 -15.69
N SER A 56 -4.85 -7.99 -15.54
CA SER A 56 -4.43 -7.03 -16.54
C SER A 56 -3.19 -6.27 -16.08
N HIS A 57 -2.29 -6.04 -17.02
CA HIS A 57 -1.15 -5.16 -16.82
C HIS A 57 -1.45 -3.80 -17.43
N SER A 58 -1.34 -2.76 -16.60
CA SER A 58 -1.31 -1.37 -17.03
C SER A 58 -0.08 -0.77 -16.40
N ALA A 59 0.87 -0.28 -17.20
CA ALA A 59 2.08 0.37 -16.69
C ALA A 59 1.73 1.56 -15.79
N GLU A 60 0.65 2.31 -16.12
CA GLU A 60 0.14 3.43 -15.32
C GLU A 60 -0.48 2.99 -13.99
N SER A 61 -1.30 1.93 -14.00
CA SER A 61 -1.92 1.40 -12.76
C SER A 61 -0.86 0.74 -11.88
N TYR A 62 0.04 -0.05 -12.46
CA TYR A 62 1.14 -0.71 -11.76
C TYR A 62 2.09 0.30 -11.12
N VAL A 63 2.32 1.46 -11.77
CA VAL A 63 3.04 2.59 -11.18
C VAL A 63 2.38 3.15 -9.91
N LEU A 64 1.05 3.09 -9.82
CA LEU A 64 0.28 3.63 -8.70
C LEU A 64 0.03 2.60 -7.59
N THR A 65 -0.27 1.36 -7.95
CA THR A 65 -0.68 0.28 -7.02
C THR A 65 0.44 -0.71 -6.74
N LEU A 66 1.46 -0.74 -7.60
CA LEU A 66 2.63 -1.61 -7.50
C LEU A 66 2.27 -3.10 -7.49
N SER A 67 1.12 -3.41 -8.08
CA SER A 67 0.57 -4.74 -8.27
C SER A 67 -0.06 -4.80 -9.67
N GLU A 68 -0.12 -6.00 -10.25
CA GLU A 68 -0.99 -6.21 -11.41
C GLU A 68 -2.45 -6.00 -11.00
N GLU A 69 -3.29 -5.55 -11.94
CA GLU A 69 -4.67 -5.19 -11.64
C GLU A 69 -5.57 -6.39 -11.94
N GLU A 70 -6.13 -6.99 -10.88
CA GLU A 70 -7.18 -7.99 -11.00
C GLU A 70 -8.43 -7.37 -11.64
N LYS A 71 -9.00 -8.04 -12.63
CA LYS A 71 -10.20 -7.61 -13.34
C LYS A 71 -11.32 -8.59 -13.08
N HIS A 72 -12.34 -8.10 -12.38
CA HIS A 72 -13.55 -8.86 -12.07
C HIS A 72 -14.73 -8.28 -12.86
N ILE A 73 -15.24 -9.03 -13.84
CA ILE A 73 -16.28 -8.56 -14.76
C ILE A 73 -17.48 -9.51 -14.73
N ALA A 74 -18.66 -8.94 -14.47
CA ALA A 74 -19.95 -9.63 -14.58
C ALA A 74 -20.78 -9.05 -15.73
N LEU A 75 -21.07 -9.86 -16.74
CA LEU A 75 -21.92 -9.48 -17.86
C LEU A 75 -23.28 -10.19 -17.76
N ARG A 76 -24.37 -9.43 -17.58
CA ARG A 76 -25.72 -10.00 -17.65
C ARG A 76 -26.05 -10.36 -19.10
N VAL A 77 -26.09 -11.65 -19.43
CA VAL A 77 -26.34 -12.14 -20.80
C VAL A 77 -27.81 -12.42 -21.05
N GLU A 78 -28.50 -13.09 -20.12
CA GLU A 78 -29.95 -13.29 -20.26
C GLU A 78 -30.70 -12.01 -19.92
N HIS A 79 -31.77 -11.75 -20.66
CA HIS A 79 -32.60 -10.59 -20.40
C HIS A 79 -33.31 -10.72 -19.05
N LEU A 80 -33.07 -9.74 -18.19
CA LEU A 80 -33.88 -9.52 -16.99
C LEU A 80 -35.19 -8.81 -17.38
N ASP A 81 -36.26 -9.13 -16.66
CA ASP A 81 -37.56 -8.49 -16.85
C ASP A 81 -37.46 -6.95 -16.69
N GLU A 82 -38.16 -6.20 -17.53
CA GLU A 82 -38.10 -4.73 -17.52
C GLU A 82 -38.67 -4.15 -16.24
N GLU A 83 -39.74 -4.74 -15.70
CA GLU A 83 -40.34 -4.29 -14.44
C GLU A 83 -39.40 -4.56 -13.27
N CYS A 84 -38.74 -5.72 -13.23
CA CYS A 84 -37.70 -6.00 -12.25
C CYS A 84 -36.57 -4.95 -12.26
N ARG A 85 -36.08 -4.53 -13.43
CA ARG A 85 -35.04 -3.48 -13.55
C ARG A 85 -35.53 -2.14 -13.04
N GLU A 86 -36.75 -1.74 -13.39
CA GLU A 86 -37.35 -0.50 -12.91
C GLU A 86 -37.55 -0.51 -11.38
N LEU A 87 -37.98 -1.64 -10.82
CA LEU A 87 -38.14 -1.84 -9.38
C LEU A 87 -36.79 -1.80 -8.66
N CYS A 88 -35.75 -2.41 -9.22
CA CYS A 88 -34.39 -2.38 -8.67
C CYS A 88 -33.84 -0.95 -8.60
N ALA A 89 -33.89 -0.24 -9.72
CA ALA A 89 -33.42 1.15 -9.82
C ALA A 89 -34.18 2.11 -8.91
N LYS A 90 -35.44 1.81 -8.63
CA LYS A 90 -36.29 2.65 -7.79
C LYS A 90 -36.16 2.38 -6.30
N TYR A 91 -36.13 1.10 -5.90
CA TYR A 91 -36.29 0.69 -4.50
C TYR A 91 -35.01 0.16 -3.85
N ILE A 92 -34.02 -0.28 -4.62
CA ILE A 92 -32.84 -0.97 -4.06
C ILE A 92 -31.55 -0.21 -4.33
N GLU A 93 -31.29 0.16 -5.60
CA GLU A 93 -30.05 0.85 -6.00
C GLU A 93 -29.76 2.14 -5.21
N PRO A 94 -30.74 3.00 -4.87
CA PRO A 94 -30.46 4.23 -4.10
C PRO A 94 -29.88 3.97 -2.70
N VAL A 95 -30.25 2.83 -2.10
CA VAL A 95 -29.77 2.42 -0.77
C VAL A 95 -28.49 1.60 -0.91
N SER A 96 -28.43 0.67 -1.87
CA SER A 96 -27.32 -0.28 -2.10
C SER A 96 -26.99 -1.15 -0.88
N TYR A 97 -25.99 -2.02 -1.00
CA TYR A 97 -25.43 -2.77 0.13
C TYR A 97 -24.32 -2.01 0.88
N SER A 98 -23.82 -0.91 0.31
CA SER A 98 -22.63 -0.22 0.83
C SER A 98 -22.94 0.59 2.10
N LEU A 99 -22.06 0.55 3.10
CA LEU A 99 -22.01 1.38 4.31
C LEU A 99 -23.31 1.36 5.14
N ASN A 100 -24.13 0.32 5.00
CA ASN A 100 -25.36 0.15 5.76
C ASN A 100 -25.77 -1.31 5.80
N ASN A 101 -26.48 -1.71 6.85
CA ASN A 101 -26.90 -3.09 7.01
C ASN A 101 -28.34 -3.40 6.56
N MET A 102 -29.00 -2.47 5.86
CA MET A 102 -30.45 -2.52 5.61
C MET A 102 -30.91 -3.74 4.80
N PHE A 103 -30.11 -4.19 3.84
CA PHE A 103 -30.44 -5.34 2.98
C PHE A 103 -29.59 -6.59 3.24
N ILE A 104 -28.62 -6.50 4.13
CA ILE A 104 -27.76 -7.63 4.55
C ILE A 104 -28.15 -8.21 5.91
N THR A 105 -29.19 -7.67 6.55
CA THR A 105 -29.76 -8.22 7.78
C THR A 105 -31.27 -8.40 7.69
N SER A 106 -31.80 -9.33 8.47
CA SER A 106 -33.25 -9.56 8.56
C SER A 106 -33.88 -8.66 9.62
N TRP A 107 -34.96 -7.97 9.25
CA TRP A 107 -35.72 -7.06 10.13
C TRP A 107 -37.14 -6.87 9.62
N ASN A 108 -38.05 -6.43 10.50
CA ASN A 108 -39.41 -6.04 10.13
C ASN A 108 -39.98 -5.04 11.14
N LYS A 109 -41.19 -4.55 10.88
CA LYS A 109 -41.86 -3.56 11.76
C LYS A 109 -41.99 -3.94 13.23
N ASP A 110 -42.03 -5.24 13.54
CA ASP A 110 -42.16 -5.76 14.90
C ASP A 110 -40.77 -6.02 15.54
N ASP A 111 -39.70 -6.06 14.72
CA ASP A 111 -38.33 -6.28 15.18
C ASP A 111 -37.28 -5.58 14.29
N TYR A 112 -36.76 -4.47 14.82
CA TYR A 112 -35.65 -3.69 14.24
C TYR A 112 -34.30 -3.99 14.91
N SER A 113 -34.14 -5.10 15.66
CA SER A 113 -32.93 -5.36 16.49
C SER A 113 -31.61 -5.29 15.76
N ASN A 114 -31.60 -5.64 14.48
CA ASN A 114 -30.37 -5.77 13.72
C ASN A 114 -30.09 -4.55 12.85
N LEU A 115 -30.99 -3.56 12.78
CA LEU A 115 -30.78 -2.38 11.95
C LEU A 115 -29.96 -1.32 12.66
N ASP A 116 -28.98 -0.79 11.93
CA ASP A 116 -28.24 0.40 12.35
C ASP A 116 -28.95 1.66 11.85
N PHE A 117 -29.63 2.36 12.77
CA PHE A 117 -30.35 3.59 12.45
C PHE A 117 -29.44 4.78 12.14
N TYR A 118 -28.16 4.75 12.52
CA TYR A 118 -27.21 5.79 12.17
C TYR A 118 -26.75 5.66 10.71
N ASP A 119 -26.59 4.44 10.20
CA ASP A 119 -26.38 4.21 8.76
C ASP A 119 -27.58 4.61 7.91
N ILE A 120 -28.79 4.31 8.39
CA ILE A 120 -30.03 4.75 7.74
C ILE A 120 -30.08 6.29 7.71
N PHE A 121 -29.71 6.95 8.81
CA PHE A 121 -29.65 8.40 8.87
C PHE A 121 -28.69 8.96 7.80
N ASP A 122 -27.47 8.41 7.68
CA ASP A 122 -26.50 8.84 6.68
C ASP A 122 -27.01 8.63 5.25
N ARG A 123 -27.60 7.45 4.99
CA ARG A 123 -28.09 7.08 3.66
C ARG A 123 -29.22 7.99 3.18
N PHE A 124 -30.17 8.31 4.04
CA PHE A 124 -31.37 9.08 3.67
C PHE A 124 -31.27 10.59 3.99
N TYR A 125 -30.17 11.07 4.57
CA TYR A 125 -30.00 12.50 4.89
C TYR A 125 -30.15 13.38 3.64
N LYS A 126 -29.43 13.03 2.57
CA LYS A 126 -29.43 13.78 1.31
C LYS A 126 -30.78 13.80 0.63
N GLU A 127 -31.50 12.68 0.66
CA GLU A 127 -32.87 12.62 0.14
C GLU A 127 -33.83 13.52 0.94
N THR A 128 -33.66 13.55 2.26
CA THR A 128 -34.53 14.31 3.16
C THR A 128 -34.30 15.82 3.08
N TYR A 129 -33.03 16.26 3.05
CA TYR A 129 -32.66 17.68 3.15
C TYR A 129 -32.10 18.29 1.86
N GLY A 130 -31.78 17.49 0.84
CA GLY A 130 -31.23 17.95 -0.43
C GLY A 130 -29.75 18.36 -0.39
N THR A 131 -29.05 18.10 0.72
CA THR A 131 -27.63 18.38 0.92
C THR A 131 -26.95 17.18 1.56
N ASP A 132 -25.63 17.04 1.38
CA ASP A 132 -24.87 15.98 2.04
C ASP A 132 -24.90 16.15 3.57
N CYS A 133 -24.71 15.04 4.30
CA CYS A 133 -24.72 15.03 5.76
C CYS A 133 -23.58 15.93 6.30
N PRO A 134 -23.87 16.93 7.15
CA PRO A 134 -22.85 17.85 7.67
C PRO A 134 -22.03 17.24 8.82
N TYR A 135 -22.46 16.10 9.35
CA TYR A 135 -21.81 15.41 10.46
C TYR A 135 -20.79 14.42 9.91
N ILE A 136 -19.58 14.93 9.62
CA ILE A 136 -18.52 14.17 8.96
C ILE A 136 -17.43 13.75 9.93
N MET A 137 -16.65 12.72 9.55
CA MET A 137 -15.44 12.36 10.29
C MET A 137 -14.43 13.52 10.33
N ASN A 138 -13.49 13.45 11.27
CA ASN A 138 -12.42 14.42 11.35
C ASN A 138 -11.41 14.19 10.22
N VAL A 139 -10.76 15.26 9.76
CA VAL A 139 -9.64 15.16 8.80
C VAL A 139 -8.45 14.44 9.44
N ASP A 140 -8.29 14.61 10.75
CA ASP A 140 -7.37 13.82 11.55
C ASP A 140 -8.03 12.49 11.94
N LEU A 141 -7.58 11.40 11.31
CA LEU A 141 -8.18 10.07 11.44
C LEU A 141 -8.04 9.47 12.85
N SER A 142 -7.17 10.05 13.70
CA SER A 142 -7.02 9.68 15.10
C SER A 142 -8.12 10.25 16.00
N ILE A 143 -8.92 11.21 15.51
CA ILE A 143 -9.95 11.89 16.30
C ILE A 143 -11.34 11.39 15.90
N GLY A 144 -11.99 10.71 16.83
CA GLY A 144 -13.39 10.31 16.72
C GLY A 144 -14.31 11.49 16.98
N ASN A 145 -15.00 11.98 15.96
CA ASN A 145 -16.02 13.01 16.13
C ASN A 145 -17.31 12.42 16.74
N GLU A 146 -17.91 13.16 17.66
CA GLU A 146 -19.21 12.84 18.25
C GLU A 146 -20.11 14.08 18.22
N TYR A 147 -21.34 13.93 17.74
CA TYR A 147 -22.29 15.01 17.53
C TYR A 147 -23.58 14.80 18.32
N ASP A 148 -24.12 15.88 18.88
CA ASP A 148 -25.47 15.94 19.42
C ASP A 148 -26.44 16.36 18.29
N ILE A 149 -27.10 15.40 17.64
CA ILE A 149 -28.07 15.66 16.56
C ILE A 149 -29.45 15.96 17.16
N PRO A 150 -30.11 17.07 16.78
CA PRO A 150 -31.48 17.35 17.21
C PRO A 150 -32.44 16.18 16.94
N ALA A 151 -33.27 15.83 17.93
CA ALA A 151 -34.16 14.68 17.82
C ALA A 151 -35.13 14.78 16.63
N ASP A 152 -35.63 15.98 16.36
CA ASP A 152 -36.51 16.24 15.21
C ASP A 152 -35.79 16.09 13.87
N GLU A 153 -34.48 16.35 13.79
CA GLU A 153 -33.68 16.13 12.60
C GLU A 153 -33.46 14.63 12.36
N PHE A 154 -32.96 13.92 13.37
CA PHE A 154 -32.69 12.47 13.29
C PHE A 154 -33.96 11.65 12.99
N GLU A 155 -35.03 11.89 13.75
CA GLU A 155 -36.29 11.16 13.61
C GLU A 155 -36.97 11.45 12.27
N ASN A 156 -36.90 12.69 11.78
CA ASN A 156 -37.52 13.05 10.50
C ASN A 156 -36.88 12.32 9.31
N VAL A 157 -35.57 12.08 9.34
CA VAL A 157 -34.90 11.28 8.28
C VAL A 157 -35.40 9.84 8.31
N ILE A 158 -35.40 9.20 9.48
CA ILE A 158 -35.71 7.77 9.59
C ILE A 158 -37.21 7.50 9.42
N MET A 159 -38.07 8.23 10.14
CA MET A 159 -39.52 7.99 10.16
C MET A 159 -40.20 8.32 8.83
N ARG A 160 -39.50 8.98 7.90
CA ARG A 160 -39.98 9.21 6.53
C ARG A 160 -39.92 7.95 5.67
N HIS A 161 -39.06 7.00 6.01
CA HIS A 161 -38.81 5.77 5.26
C HIS A 161 -39.17 4.50 6.04
N PHE A 162 -39.32 4.58 7.36
CA PHE A 162 -39.63 3.45 8.24
C PHE A 162 -40.84 3.75 9.13
N GLU A 163 -41.69 2.74 9.35
CA GLU A 163 -42.82 2.81 10.30
C GLU A 163 -42.33 2.58 11.75
N VAL A 164 -41.32 3.36 12.15
CA VAL A 164 -40.74 3.36 13.50
C VAL A 164 -41.25 4.56 14.30
N SER A 165 -41.38 4.42 15.61
CA SER A 165 -41.82 5.52 16.49
C SER A 165 -40.62 6.19 17.18
N SER A 166 -40.74 7.47 17.54
CA SER A 166 -39.71 8.16 18.36
C SER A 166 -39.38 7.39 19.64
N GLU A 167 -40.38 6.78 20.30
CA GLU A 167 -40.14 5.98 21.51
C GLU A 167 -39.27 4.75 21.24
N GLU A 168 -39.41 4.13 20.08
CA GLU A 168 -38.58 3.00 19.66
C GLU A 168 -37.16 3.46 19.33
N LEU A 169 -37.00 4.60 18.63
CA LEU A 169 -35.70 5.21 18.36
C LEU A 169 -34.99 5.64 19.64
N HIS A 170 -35.70 6.23 20.61
CA HIS A 170 -35.15 6.57 21.92
C HIS A 170 -34.59 5.35 22.68
N GLN A 171 -35.20 4.17 22.48
CA GLN A 171 -34.78 2.93 23.16
C GLN A 171 -33.61 2.24 22.48
N ARG A 172 -33.43 2.44 21.17
CA ARG A 172 -32.43 1.74 20.35
C ARG A 172 -31.19 2.56 20.07
N CYS A 173 -31.34 3.88 19.96
CA CYS A 173 -30.25 4.80 19.71
C CYS A 173 -29.86 5.53 21.00
N ARG A 174 -28.66 6.12 21.01
CA ARG A 174 -28.16 6.88 22.15
C ARG A 174 -28.88 8.23 22.26
N TYR A 175 -30.01 8.25 22.93
CA TYR A 175 -30.85 9.44 23.11
C TYR A 175 -30.65 10.12 24.47
N ASP A 176 -30.38 11.43 24.46
CA ASP A 176 -30.36 12.28 25.66
C ASP A 176 -31.67 13.08 25.77
N ALA A 177 -32.58 12.61 26.61
CA ALA A 177 -33.87 13.26 26.86
C ALA A 177 -33.78 14.66 27.48
N THR A 178 -32.65 15.01 28.11
CA THR A 178 -32.46 16.34 28.73
C THR A 178 -32.15 17.38 27.68
N LYS A 179 -31.31 17.02 26.70
CA LYS A 179 -30.94 17.88 25.58
C LYS A 179 -31.89 17.77 24.39
N ASN A 180 -32.68 16.70 24.33
CA ASN A 180 -33.52 16.31 23.20
C ASN A 180 -32.70 16.10 21.92
N VAL A 181 -31.66 15.27 22.03
CA VAL A 181 -30.72 14.96 20.94
C VAL A 181 -30.39 13.47 20.91
N TYR A 182 -30.03 12.96 19.74
CA TYR A 182 -29.35 11.69 19.57
C TYR A 182 -27.87 11.94 19.47
N VAL A 183 -27.08 11.16 20.19
CA VAL A 183 -25.63 11.18 20.02
C VAL A 183 -25.29 10.33 18.82
N TYR A 184 -24.62 10.93 17.86
CA TYR A 184 -24.25 10.36 16.58
C TYR A 184 -22.75 10.41 16.39
N ARG A 185 -22.22 9.36 15.77
CA ARG A 185 -20.81 9.25 15.35
C ARG A 185 -20.82 8.95 13.85
N PRO A 186 -20.10 9.69 13.01
CA PRO A 186 -19.89 9.29 11.61
C PRO A 186 -19.01 8.04 11.56
N ARG A 187 -19.14 7.24 10.49
CA ARG A 187 -18.20 6.13 10.23
C ARG A 187 -16.77 6.68 10.10
N GLY A 188 -15.83 6.06 10.81
CA GLY A 188 -14.40 6.33 10.73
C GLY A 188 -13.70 5.56 9.60
N PHE A 189 -12.38 5.75 9.48
CA PHE A 189 -11.57 5.11 8.43
C PHE A 189 -11.67 3.58 8.45
N GLU A 190 -11.66 2.97 9.63
CA GLU A 190 -11.73 1.51 9.83
C GLU A 190 -13.14 0.93 9.59
N GLU A 191 -14.17 1.78 9.44
CA GLU A 191 -15.57 1.37 9.29
C GLU A 191 -16.07 1.56 7.84
N PHE A 192 -15.15 1.72 6.88
CA PHE A 192 -15.50 1.74 5.46
C PHE A 192 -15.59 0.31 4.90
N ASP A 193 -16.54 0.14 3.98
CA ASP A 193 -16.61 -1.04 3.13
C ASP A 193 -15.47 -1.03 2.10
N TYR A 194 -15.19 -2.20 1.53
CA TYR A 194 -14.27 -2.32 0.40
C TYR A 194 -14.79 -1.53 -0.81
N ALA A 195 -13.88 -1.07 -1.68
CA ALA A 195 -14.25 -0.23 -2.83
C ALA A 195 -15.23 -0.92 -3.78
N GLU A 196 -15.10 -2.25 -3.92
CA GLU A 196 -15.98 -3.08 -4.72
C GLU A 196 -16.91 -3.88 -3.79
N VAL A 197 -18.19 -3.50 -3.76
CA VAL A 197 -19.25 -4.23 -3.05
C VAL A 197 -20.16 -4.96 -4.04
N PRO A 198 -20.90 -5.99 -3.62
CA PRO A 198 -21.93 -6.58 -4.46
C PRO A 198 -22.94 -5.54 -4.95
N TYR A 199 -23.55 -5.76 -6.11
CA TYR A 199 -24.67 -4.94 -6.58
C TYR A 199 -25.98 -5.73 -6.56
N PRO A 200 -27.12 -5.06 -6.31
CA PRO A 200 -28.42 -5.71 -6.26
C PRO A 200 -28.98 -6.00 -7.66
N GLU A 201 -29.62 -7.16 -7.82
CA GLU A 201 -30.47 -7.47 -8.97
C GLU A 201 -31.82 -8.00 -8.48
N VAL A 202 -32.92 -7.25 -8.72
CA VAL A 202 -34.27 -7.77 -8.49
C VAL A 202 -34.54 -8.84 -9.55
N VAL A 203 -34.81 -10.08 -9.11
CA VAL A 203 -35.04 -11.22 -10.00
C VAL A 203 -36.50 -11.65 -10.08
N ASP A 204 -37.30 -11.29 -9.08
CA ASP A 204 -38.73 -11.56 -9.03
C ASP A 204 -39.44 -10.56 -8.12
N PHE A 205 -40.76 -10.41 -8.28
CA PHE A 205 -41.56 -9.56 -7.40
C PHE A 205 -43.03 -9.99 -7.34
N GLU A 206 -43.70 -9.59 -6.25
CA GLU A 206 -45.13 -9.73 -6.07
C GLU A 206 -45.75 -8.42 -5.60
N THR A 207 -46.91 -8.05 -6.15
CA THR A 207 -47.72 -6.95 -5.62
C THR A 207 -48.74 -7.50 -4.63
N ASN A 208 -48.66 -7.02 -3.39
CA ASN A 208 -49.54 -7.43 -2.30
C ASN A 208 -50.92 -6.76 -2.40
N ASP A 209 -51.93 -7.37 -1.75
CA ASP A 209 -53.31 -6.86 -1.72
C ASP A 209 -53.43 -5.43 -1.13
N ASP A 210 -52.50 -5.03 -0.29
CA ASP A 210 -52.46 -3.70 0.34
C ASP A 210 -51.72 -2.64 -0.51
N GLY A 211 -51.23 -3.03 -1.69
CA GLY A 211 -50.49 -2.17 -2.62
C GLY A 211 -48.99 -2.04 -2.31
N SER A 212 -48.46 -2.73 -1.30
CA SER A 212 -47.02 -2.91 -1.16
C SER A 212 -46.48 -3.89 -2.21
N VAL A 213 -45.18 -3.83 -2.47
CA VAL A 213 -44.49 -4.72 -3.41
C VAL A 213 -43.41 -5.47 -2.64
N THR A 214 -43.38 -6.79 -2.79
CA THR A 214 -42.33 -7.64 -2.25
C THR A 214 -41.38 -8.02 -3.39
N LEU A 215 -40.09 -7.74 -3.21
CA LEU A 215 -39.03 -7.96 -4.20
C LEU A 215 -38.14 -9.11 -3.72
N ILE A 216 -37.73 -9.96 -4.66
CA ILE A 216 -36.66 -10.95 -4.46
C ILE A 216 -35.42 -10.42 -5.15
N VAL A 217 -34.33 -10.29 -4.40
CA VAL A 217 -33.12 -9.62 -4.84
C VAL A 217 -31.93 -10.54 -4.66
N ASN A 218 -31.14 -10.71 -5.71
CA ASN A 218 -29.85 -11.37 -5.66
C ASN A 218 -28.75 -10.32 -5.43
N ALA A 219 -27.76 -10.64 -4.62
CA ALA A 219 -26.51 -9.89 -4.57
C ALA A 219 -25.52 -10.49 -5.58
N VAL A 220 -25.24 -9.76 -6.65
CA VAL A 220 -24.26 -10.16 -7.67
C VAL A 220 -22.90 -9.62 -7.27
N TYR A 221 -21.89 -10.48 -7.17
CA TYR A 221 -20.55 -10.08 -6.73
C TYR A 221 -19.48 -10.53 -7.72
N PRO A 222 -19.02 -9.63 -8.62
CA PRO A 222 -17.98 -9.94 -9.59
C PRO A 222 -16.68 -10.41 -8.93
N ASN A 223 -16.28 -9.78 -7.82
CA ASN A 223 -15.03 -10.03 -7.11
C ASN A 223 -14.93 -11.45 -6.51
N GLU A 224 -16.06 -12.13 -6.31
CA GLU A 224 -16.11 -13.55 -5.91
C GLU A 224 -16.61 -14.46 -7.03
N ASN A 225 -16.68 -13.96 -8.27
CA ASN A 225 -17.16 -14.71 -9.42
C ASN A 225 -18.56 -15.32 -9.25
N THR A 226 -19.43 -14.70 -8.45
CA THR A 226 -20.78 -15.23 -8.14
C THR A 226 -21.91 -14.32 -8.58
N SER A 227 -22.90 -14.88 -9.28
CA SER A 227 -24.12 -14.18 -9.69
C SER A 227 -25.18 -14.13 -8.60
N LYS A 228 -24.93 -14.77 -7.46
CA LYS A 228 -25.83 -14.84 -6.33
C LYS A 228 -25.03 -15.19 -5.09
N LEU A 229 -24.37 -14.18 -4.52
CA LEU A 229 -23.65 -14.32 -3.25
C LEU A 229 -24.64 -14.72 -2.15
N PHE A 230 -25.70 -13.93 -2.00
CA PHE A 230 -26.86 -14.23 -1.16
C PHE A 230 -28.12 -13.71 -1.85
N SER A 231 -29.28 -14.06 -1.31
CA SER A 231 -30.57 -13.51 -1.73
C SER A 231 -31.35 -12.99 -0.54
N HIS A 232 -32.08 -11.89 -0.77
CA HIS A 232 -32.98 -11.32 0.23
C HIS A 232 -34.34 -10.99 -0.36
N ARG A 233 -35.32 -10.88 0.54
CA ARG A 233 -36.69 -10.52 0.27
C ARG A 233 -37.02 -9.23 1.01
N VAL A 234 -37.29 -8.18 0.26
CA VAL A 234 -37.64 -6.86 0.81
C VAL A 234 -39.06 -6.50 0.43
N THR A 235 -39.82 -5.97 1.39
CA THR A 235 -41.18 -5.45 1.12
C THR A 235 -41.20 -3.94 1.28
N VAL A 236 -41.68 -3.25 0.25
CA VAL A 236 -41.74 -1.79 0.16
C VAL A 236 -43.16 -1.32 -0.12
N SER A 237 -43.53 -0.17 0.44
CA SER A 237 -44.79 0.52 0.13
C SER A 237 -44.48 1.91 -0.41
N ASP A 238 -44.98 2.20 -1.61
CA ASP A 238 -44.87 3.52 -2.22
C ASP A 238 -46.20 4.26 -2.11
N LYS A 239 -46.22 5.32 -1.30
CA LYS A 239 -47.41 6.15 -1.08
C LYS A 239 -47.13 7.55 -1.62
N ASP A 240 -47.72 7.87 -2.76
CA ASP A 240 -47.58 9.18 -3.43
C ASP A 240 -46.12 9.58 -3.73
N GLY A 241 -45.25 8.61 -4.04
CA GLY A 241 -43.82 8.84 -4.30
C GLY A 241 -42.95 8.82 -3.05
N HIS A 242 -43.53 8.53 -1.87
CA HIS A 242 -42.80 8.31 -0.63
C HIS A 242 -42.61 6.81 -0.41
N ILE A 243 -41.35 6.39 -0.34
CA ILE A 243 -40.96 4.99 -0.21
C ILE A 243 -40.82 4.64 1.27
N TYR A 244 -41.60 3.64 1.70
CA TYR A 244 -41.54 3.04 3.03
C TYR A 244 -41.03 1.60 2.92
N TYR A 245 -39.99 1.27 3.67
CA TYR A 245 -39.49 -0.09 3.77
C TYR A 245 -40.14 -0.77 4.97
N LEU A 246 -40.80 -1.91 4.72
CA LEU A 246 -41.63 -2.60 5.71
C LEU A 246 -40.92 -3.79 6.36
N SER A 247 -40.06 -4.47 5.60
CA SER A 247 -39.25 -5.59 6.08
C SER A 247 -38.14 -5.96 5.10
N ASN A 248 -37.10 -6.62 5.62
CA ASN A 248 -36.13 -7.38 4.86
C ASN A 248 -35.93 -8.78 5.49
N GLU A 249 -35.75 -9.81 4.67
CA GLU A 249 -35.48 -11.17 5.10
C GLU A 249 -34.36 -11.77 4.23
N ILE A 250 -33.29 -12.25 4.85
CA ILE A 250 -32.25 -13.02 4.15
C ILE A 250 -32.79 -14.44 3.92
N ILE A 251 -32.87 -14.87 2.67
CA ILE A 251 -33.56 -16.12 2.27
C ILE A 251 -32.62 -17.21 1.73
N ASP A 252 -31.40 -16.86 1.34
CA ASP A 252 -30.36 -17.78 0.88
C ASP A 252 -28.99 -17.20 1.26
N ASP A 253 -28.28 -17.86 2.19
CA ASP A 253 -27.01 -17.43 2.79
C ASP A 253 -26.19 -18.69 3.10
N GLU A 254 -25.62 -19.31 2.06
CA GLU A 254 -24.72 -20.45 2.19
C GLU A 254 -23.34 -19.97 2.70
N GLU A 255 -23.26 -19.61 3.99
CA GLU A 255 -22.03 -19.15 4.65
C GLU A 255 -21.34 -17.98 3.92
N SER A 256 -22.12 -17.04 3.36
CA SER A 256 -21.57 -15.91 2.62
C SER A 256 -20.82 -14.98 3.56
N ALA A 257 -19.49 -14.98 3.48
CA ALA A 257 -18.68 -14.06 4.26
C ALA A 257 -18.89 -12.63 3.76
N LEU A 258 -19.51 -11.78 4.59
CA LEU A 258 -19.68 -10.35 4.31
C LEU A 258 -18.37 -9.57 4.56
N TRP A 259 -17.22 -10.11 4.13
CA TRP A 259 -15.90 -9.54 4.42
C TRP A 259 -15.68 -8.16 3.78
N TRP A 260 -16.47 -7.83 2.76
CA TRP A 260 -16.50 -6.51 2.11
C TRP A 260 -17.27 -5.46 2.91
N HIS A 261 -18.04 -5.86 3.93
CA HIS A 261 -18.80 -4.98 4.80
C HIS A 261 -18.20 -4.92 6.21
N THR A 262 -18.22 -3.71 6.78
CA THR A 262 -17.83 -3.50 8.18
C THR A 262 -18.99 -2.89 8.96
N ASP A 263 -19.42 -3.54 10.05
CA ASP A 263 -20.40 -2.97 10.99
C ASP A 263 -19.83 -1.73 11.70
N ARG A 264 -20.69 -0.85 12.20
CA ARG A 264 -20.24 0.23 13.07
C ARG A 264 -19.62 -0.33 14.36
N MET A 265 -18.57 0.32 14.82
CA MET A 265 -17.90 0.02 16.07
C MET A 265 -18.87 0.11 17.23
N SER A 266 -18.75 -0.85 18.16
CA SER A 266 -19.45 -0.77 19.43
C SER A 266 -18.97 0.45 20.24
N GLU A 267 -19.74 0.85 21.25
CA GLU A 267 -19.30 1.94 22.14
C GLU A 267 -17.95 1.64 22.79
N ASP A 268 -17.74 0.40 23.22
CA ASP A 268 -16.50 -0.04 23.84
C ASP A 268 -15.35 -0.04 22.83
N ASP A 269 -15.55 -0.52 21.61
CA ASP A 269 -14.49 -0.52 20.57
C ASP A 269 -14.13 0.90 20.15
N TRP A 270 -15.13 1.76 19.98
CA TRP A 270 -14.92 3.17 19.65
C TRP A 270 -14.23 3.92 20.79
N ASP A 271 -14.63 3.69 22.04
CA ASP A 271 -13.99 4.33 23.19
C ASP A 271 -12.57 3.77 23.39
N ASN A 272 -12.31 2.49 23.15
CA ASN A 272 -10.95 1.94 23.14
C ASN A 272 -10.09 2.52 22.02
N TYR A 273 -10.68 2.76 20.85
CA TYR A 273 -9.96 3.28 19.69
C TYR A 273 -9.72 4.80 19.79
N TYR A 274 -10.68 5.56 20.31
CA TYR A 274 -10.68 7.02 20.31
C TYR A 274 -10.53 7.69 21.68
N LYS A 275 -10.80 7.01 22.81
CA LYS A 275 -10.84 7.61 24.16
C LYS A 275 -9.89 6.98 25.21
N ASP A 276 -9.56 5.69 25.12
CA ASP A 276 -8.76 4.96 26.13
C ASP A 276 -7.30 4.76 25.72
N SER A 277 -6.93 5.20 24.53
CA SER A 277 -5.59 5.69 24.30
C SER A 277 -5.45 7.00 25.08
N ASP A 278 -4.53 7.02 26.05
CA ASP A 278 -3.74 8.23 26.32
C ASP A 278 -3.10 8.61 24.97
N TYR A 279 -3.87 9.25 24.07
CA TYR A 279 -3.39 9.76 22.80
C TYR A 279 -2.39 10.86 23.14
N ASP A 280 -1.13 10.43 23.26
CA ASP A 280 -0.02 11.28 22.88
C ASP A 280 -0.24 11.61 21.39
N GLU A 281 -0.02 12.86 20.99
CA GLU A 281 0.00 13.25 19.56
C GLU A 281 1.06 12.46 18.75
N ASP A 282 1.83 11.61 19.44
CA ASP A 282 2.89 10.74 18.96
C ASP A 282 2.52 9.23 19.02
N ASP A 283 1.30 8.84 19.39
CA ASP A 283 0.87 7.43 19.42
C ASP A 283 0.35 6.94 18.05
N TYR A 284 1.29 6.42 17.25
CA TYR A 284 1.03 5.82 15.94
C TYR A 284 0.58 4.35 16.00
N SER A 285 0.02 3.90 17.13
CA SER A 285 -0.47 2.53 17.33
C SER A 285 -1.43 2.04 16.24
N TRP A 286 -2.19 2.94 15.60
CA TRP A 286 -3.06 2.60 14.46
C TRP A 286 -2.31 2.12 13.21
N MET A 287 -1.05 2.54 13.02
CA MET A 287 -0.20 2.06 11.91
C MET A 287 0.47 0.72 12.23
N ILE A 288 0.42 0.27 13.47
CA ILE A 288 1.14 -0.89 13.98
C ILE A 288 0.17 -2.08 14.00
N PRO A 289 0.47 -3.17 13.26
CA PRO A 289 -0.35 -4.37 13.25
C PRO A 289 -0.63 -4.87 14.66
N ARG A 290 -1.91 -5.04 15.01
CA ARG A 290 -2.29 -5.68 16.28
C ARG A 290 -1.86 -7.14 16.26
N ILE A 291 -1.37 -7.63 17.40
CA ILE A 291 -1.00 -9.03 17.58
C ILE A 291 -1.88 -9.65 18.67
N ASP A 292 -2.45 -10.82 18.36
CA ASP A 292 -3.37 -11.53 19.26
C ASP A 292 -2.65 -12.22 20.43
N HIS A 293 -1.36 -12.50 20.26
CA HIS A 293 -0.53 -13.22 21.21
C HIS A 293 0.87 -12.61 21.28
N GLU A 294 1.40 -12.43 22.49
CA GLU A 294 2.80 -12.02 22.71
C GLU A 294 3.57 -13.14 23.41
N ILE A 295 4.70 -13.54 22.82
CA ILE A 295 5.65 -14.41 23.50
C ILE A 295 6.61 -13.60 24.38
N PHE A 296 6.79 -12.29 24.15
CA PHE A 296 7.58 -11.43 25.05
C PHE A 296 6.89 -11.23 26.40
N THR A 297 7.64 -11.39 27.49
CA THR A 297 7.15 -11.01 28.82
C THR A 297 7.30 -9.51 29.05
N ALA A 298 6.46 -8.94 29.92
CA ALA A 298 6.56 -7.53 30.31
C ALA A 298 7.93 -7.16 30.91
N GLU A 299 8.58 -8.11 31.60
CA GLU A 299 9.92 -7.92 32.16
C GLU A 299 10.99 -7.91 31.07
N GLU A 300 10.92 -8.82 30.09
CA GLU A 300 11.82 -8.82 28.92
C GLU A 300 11.70 -7.51 28.13
N LYS A 301 10.48 -7.05 27.83
CA LYS A 301 10.25 -5.77 27.12
C LYS A 301 10.84 -4.58 27.86
N LYS A 302 10.58 -4.50 29.18
CA LYS A 302 11.11 -3.43 30.02
C LYS A 302 12.64 -3.42 30.06
N GLN A 303 13.27 -4.60 30.15
CA GLN A 303 14.73 -4.70 30.11
C GLN A 303 15.29 -4.23 28.76
N ILE A 304 14.67 -4.62 27.65
CA ILE A 304 15.05 -4.16 26.31
C ILE A 304 14.93 -2.64 26.19
N GLU A 305 13.85 -2.05 26.68
CA GLU A 305 13.62 -0.60 26.67
C GLU A 305 14.69 0.14 27.50
N GLU A 306 14.95 -0.31 28.73
CA GLU A 306 15.95 0.29 29.62
C GLU A 306 17.38 0.18 29.04
N GLU A 307 17.74 -0.98 28.47
CA GLU A 307 19.04 -1.20 27.84
C GLU A 307 19.21 -0.37 26.56
N THR A 308 18.16 -0.28 25.73
CA THR A 308 18.14 0.53 24.51
C THR A 308 18.35 2.00 24.85
N LEU A 309 17.53 2.54 25.76
CA LEU A 309 17.62 3.94 26.14
C LEU A 309 18.98 4.26 26.79
N LYS A 310 19.50 3.36 27.63
CA LYS A 310 20.84 3.51 28.22
C LYS A 310 21.94 3.58 27.15
N ASN A 311 21.96 2.62 26.23
CA ASN A 311 23.01 2.56 25.20
C ASN A 311 22.97 3.77 24.26
N VAL A 312 21.77 4.25 23.90
CA VAL A 312 21.62 5.48 23.10
C VAL A 312 22.04 6.71 23.91
N THR A 313 21.69 6.78 25.19
CA THR A 313 22.11 7.87 26.08
C THR A 313 23.64 7.95 26.21
N ASP A 314 24.31 6.81 26.32
CA ASP A 314 25.77 6.72 26.47
C ASP A 314 26.53 7.32 25.26
N ILE A 315 25.90 7.35 24.08
CA ILE A 315 26.47 7.91 22.83
C ILE A 315 25.82 9.23 22.38
N TRP A 316 24.83 9.74 23.12
CA TRP A 316 24.00 10.86 22.68
C TRP A 316 24.77 12.16 22.45
N GLY A 317 25.96 12.29 23.02
CA GLY A 317 26.87 13.41 22.73
C GLY A 317 27.20 13.59 21.24
N LEU A 318 27.03 12.55 20.41
CA LEU A 318 27.19 12.62 18.95
C LEU A 318 26.04 13.37 18.25
N TYR A 319 24.91 13.59 18.92
CA TYR A 319 23.75 14.31 18.41
C TYR A 319 23.72 15.80 18.83
N GLU A 320 24.72 16.30 19.58
CA GLU A 320 24.75 17.69 20.08
C GLU A 320 24.66 18.74 18.96
N ASP A 321 25.31 18.48 17.83
CA ASP A 321 25.40 19.40 16.68
C ASP A 321 24.32 19.15 15.61
N VAL A 322 23.41 18.20 15.83
CA VAL A 322 22.32 17.90 14.87
C VAL A 322 21.23 18.97 14.93
N THR A 323 20.69 19.35 13.79
CA THR A 323 19.57 20.29 13.68
C THR A 323 18.24 19.54 13.80
N ILE A 324 17.38 20.02 14.70
CA ILE A 324 16.01 19.52 14.88
C ILE A 324 15.04 20.58 14.37
N ASP A 325 14.15 20.18 13.46
CA ASP A 325 13.06 20.99 12.94
C ASP A 325 11.72 20.55 13.55
N GLU A 326 11.31 21.27 14.59
CA GLU A 326 10.04 21.05 15.31
C GLU A 326 8.79 21.36 14.47
N SER A 327 8.94 21.94 13.27
CA SER A 327 7.81 22.16 12.36
C SER A 327 7.45 20.92 11.54
N LEU A 328 8.34 19.92 11.49
CA LEU A 328 8.06 18.64 10.87
C LEU A 328 7.13 17.80 11.75
N THR A 329 6.26 17.04 11.11
CA THR A 329 5.34 16.11 11.79
C THR A 329 6.12 15.17 12.71
N SER A 330 5.54 14.74 13.84
CA SER A 330 6.18 13.74 14.71
C SER A 330 6.35 12.37 14.06
N LEU A 331 5.73 12.13 12.90
CA LEU A 331 6.03 10.99 12.01
C LEU A 331 7.46 10.99 11.45
N SER A 332 8.09 12.16 11.32
CA SER A 332 9.47 12.29 10.83
C SER A 332 10.47 12.15 11.99
N SER A 333 11.75 11.91 11.68
CA SER A 333 12.81 11.96 12.71
C SER A 333 12.98 13.34 13.33
N GLN A 334 12.41 14.39 12.73
CA GLN A 334 12.63 15.82 13.00
C GLN A 334 14.09 16.26 12.82
N ILE A 335 14.99 15.34 12.45
CA ILE A 335 16.40 15.58 12.19
C ILE A 335 16.58 15.86 10.70
N VAL A 336 17.17 17.01 10.36
CA VAL A 336 17.21 17.49 8.95
C VAL A 336 18.61 17.51 8.31
N ASP A 337 19.68 17.31 9.09
CA ASP A 337 21.06 17.45 8.62
C ASP A 337 22.00 16.31 9.06
N PHE A 338 21.45 15.12 9.31
CA PHE A 338 22.25 13.97 9.73
C PHE A 338 23.13 13.46 8.59
N THR A 339 24.45 13.62 8.75
CA THR A 339 25.43 13.26 7.72
C THR A 339 25.82 11.79 7.78
N LYS A 340 26.30 11.25 6.66
CA LYS A 340 26.91 9.91 6.62
C LYS A 340 28.06 9.77 7.62
N GLU A 341 28.90 10.79 7.79
CA GLU A 341 30.01 10.76 8.76
C GLU A 341 29.50 10.61 10.20
N GLN A 342 28.45 11.36 10.58
CA GLN A 342 27.78 11.21 11.87
C GLN A 342 27.17 9.81 12.04
N ARG A 343 26.49 9.29 11.00
CA ARG A 343 25.92 7.94 10.98
C ARG A 343 26.97 6.86 11.26
N ILE A 344 28.14 6.94 10.60
CA ILE A 344 29.25 6.00 10.81
C ILE A 344 29.87 6.16 12.21
N ASN A 345 29.97 7.37 12.74
CA ASN A 345 30.48 7.60 14.10
C ASN A 345 29.52 7.01 15.16
N VAL A 346 28.21 7.18 14.99
CA VAL A 346 27.18 6.58 15.86
C VAL A 346 27.22 5.06 15.78
N LEU A 347 27.29 4.50 14.56
CA LEU A 347 27.44 3.07 14.33
C LEU A 347 28.67 2.49 15.08
N GLY A 348 29.82 3.14 14.93
CA GLY A 348 31.06 2.73 15.60
C GLY A 348 30.96 2.82 17.13
N ALA A 349 30.35 3.89 17.66
CA ALA A 349 30.16 4.06 19.10
C ALA A 349 29.24 2.97 19.69
N LEU A 350 28.15 2.61 19.00
CA LEU A 350 27.32 1.45 19.37
C LEU A 350 28.14 0.14 19.34
N GLY A 351 28.94 -0.05 18.29
CA GLY A 351 29.84 -1.21 18.17
C GLY A 351 30.83 -1.32 19.34
N GLU A 352 31.37 -0.21 19.82
CA GLU A 352 32.27 -0.15 20.99
C GLU A 352 31.58 -0.48 22.31
N LEU A 353 30.26 -0.28 22.41
CA LEU A 353 29.45 -0.76 23.55
C LEU A 353 29.24 -2.29 23.52
N GLY A 354 29.65 -2.96 22.45
CA GLY A 354 29.53 -4.41 22.30
C GLY A 354 28.16 -4.88 21.82
N VAL A 355 27.28 -3.97 21.38
CA VAL A 355 26.00 -4.33 20.77
C VAL A 355 26.15 -4.61 19.28
N ILE A 356 25.21 -5.37 18.71
CA ILE A 356 25.14 -5.54 17.25
C ILE A 356 24.65 -4.22 16.67
N ALA A 357 25.44 -3.58 15.82
CA ALA A 357 25.10 -2.30 15.23
C ALA A 357 25.16 -2.37 13.70
N VAL A 358 24.10 -1.90 13.04
CA VAL A 358 23.92 -1.96 11.59
C VAL A 358 23.47 -0.60 11.05
N THR A 359 23.85 -0.30 9.82
CA THR A 359 23.31 0.80 9.02
C THR A 359 23.53 0.45 7.56
N ASP A 360 22.78 1.09 6.68
CA ASP A 360 22.95 0.91 5.24
C ASP A 360 24.32 1.51 4.82
N ASP A 361 25.00 0.86 3.86
CA ASP A 361 26.34 1.20 3.33
C ASP A 361 27.55 1.02 4.27
N ALA A 362 27.41 0.36 5.41
CA ALA A 362 28.53 0.09 6.31
C ALA A 362 28.59 -1.37 6.76
N ASN A 363 29.76 -1.80 7.21
CA ASN A 363 29.90 -3.13 7.80
C ASN A 363 29.22 -3.17 9.18
N THR A 364 28.50 -4.26 9.43
CA THR A 364 27.89 -4.55 10.73
C THR A 364 28.97 -4.74 11.81
N TYR A 365 28.75 -4.14 12.98
CA TYR A 365 29.55 -4.40 14.17
C TYR A 365 28.97 -5.57 14.98
N ASN A 366 29.83 -6.44 15.50
CA ASN A 366 29.49 -7.55 16.42
C ASN A 366 28.42 -8.53 15.88
N GLY A 367 28.31 -8.69 14.56
CA GLY A 367 27.23 -9.44 13.91
C GLY A 367 27.26 -10.97 14.09
N GLU A 368 28.30 -11.54 14.70
CA GLU A 368 28.46 -13.00 14.85
C GLU A 368 27.31 -13.64 15.66
N SER A 369 26.80 -12.91 16.66
CA SER A 369 25.69 -13.36 17.50
C SER A 369 24.38 -13.53 16.73
N LEU A 370 24.18 -12.79 15.65
CA LEU A 370 22.97 -12.90 14.81
C LEU A 370 22.96 -14.21 14.01
N LYS A 371 24.14 -14.63 13.52
CA LYS A 371 24.30 -15.95 12.89
C LYS A 371 24.07 -17.07 13.91
N GLN A 372 24.57 -16.93 15.14
CA GLN A 372 24.34 -17.92 16.19
C GLN A 372 22.85 -18.04 16.54
N PHE A 373 22.12 -16.92 16.61
CA PHE A 373 20.67 -16.92 16.79
C PHE A 373 19.95 -17.68 15.67
N TYR A 374 20.34 -17.47 14.41
CA TYR A 374 19.78 -18.22 13.28
C TYR A 374 20.09 -19.73 13.36
N ASP A 375 21.32 -20.11 13.73
CA ASP A 375 21.70 -21.52 13.91
C ASP A 375 20.88 -22.20 15.04
N ASP A 376 20.52 -21.46 16.09
CA ASP A 376 19.67 -21.93 17.19
C ASP A 376 18.18 -21.99 16.80
N TYR A 377 17.67 -21.03 16.03
CA TYR A 377 16.35 -21.05 15.40
C TYR A 377 16.16 -22.32 14.55
N LEU A 378 17.10 -22.62 13.63
CA LEU A 378 17.07 -23.84 12.82
C LEU A 378 17.12 -25.13 13.65
N SER A 379 17.70 -25.07 14.85
CA SER A 379 17.81 -26.19 15.78
C SER A 379 16.60 -26.32 16.72
N GLY A 380 15.60 -25.44 16.62
CA GLY A 380 14.45 -25.43 17.52
C GLY A 380 14.78 -24.99 18.96
N LYS A 381 15.91 -24.31 19.18
CA LYS A 381 16.32 -23.87 20.52
C LYS A 381 15.84 -22.45 20.79
N PRO A 382 15.30 -22.17 21.98
CA PRO A 382 14.96 -20.81 22.34
C PRO A 382 16.17 -19.88 22.29
N GLY A 383 15.98 -18.68 21.75
CA GLY A 383 17.03 -17.68 21.59
C GLY A 383 16.46 -16.27 21.57
N MET A 384 17.30 -15.29 21.90
CA MET A 384 16.96 -13.88 21.80
C MET A 384 18.19 -13.10 21.33
N VAL A 385 18.01 -12.14 20.43
CA VAL A 385 19.10 -11.31 19.89
C VAL A 385 18.60 -9.90 19.58
N THR A 386 19.39 -8.89 19.91
CA THR A 386 19.05 -7.46 19.68
C THR A 386 20.01 -6.83 18.69
N VAL A 387 19.45 -6.18 17.66
CA VAL A 387 20.17 -5.46 16.61
C VAL A 387 19.83 -3.97 16.72
N TYR A 388 20.84 -3.11 16.80
CA TYR A 388 20.65 -1.65 16.74
C TYR A 388 20.83 -1.18 15.30
N LYS A 389 19.78 -0.64 14.69
CA LYS A 389 19.83 -0.01 13.37
C LYS A 389 19.94 1.51 13.53
N VAL A 390 20.94 2.10 12.87
CA VAL A 390 21.08 3.54 12.69
C VAL A 390 20.56 3.89 11.31
N TYR A 391 19.47 4.65 11.24
CA TYR A 391 18.84 5.05 9.99
C TYR A 391 19.53 6.28 9.37
N GLU A 392 19.26 6.53 8.09
CA GLU A 392 19.85 7.66 7.35
C GLU A 392 19.42 9.01 7.91
N ASP A 393 18.23 9.08 8.49
CA ASP A 393 17.63 10.27 9.08
C ASP A 393 18.08 10.54 10.53
N GLY A 394 19.00 9.75 11.07
CA GLY A 394 19.51 9.87 12.44
C GLY A 394 18.67 9.14 13.50
N THR A 395 17.59 8.46 13.13
CA THR A 395 16.85 7.62 14.07
C THR A 395 17.69 6.41 14.50
N ILE A 396 17.62 6.03 15.78
CA ILE A 396 18.19 4.78 16.27
C ILE A 396 17.05 3.89 16.75
N ALA A 397 17.00 2.65 16.27
CA ALA A 397 16.08 1.65 16.79
C ALA A 397 16.82 0.38 17.22
N SER A 398 16.35 -0.26 18.27
CA SER A 398 16.68 -1.65 18.58
C SER A 398 15.57 -2.58 18.06
N ILE A 399 15.98 -3.68 17.44
CA ILE A 399 15.12 -4.72 16.89
C ILE A 399 15.53 -6.01 17.58
N THR A 400 14.71 -6.47 18.53
CA THR A 400 14.99 -7.68 19.31
C THR A 400 14.18 -8.85 18.78
N PHE A 401 14.83 -9.87 18.23
CA PHE A 401 14.17 -11.11 17.82
C PHE A 401 14.15 -12.10 18.98
N LEU A 402 13.00 -12.73 19.21
CA LEU A 402 12.80 -13.79 20.21
C LEU A 402 12.20 -15.00 19.50
N TYR A 403 12.84 -16.15 19.64
CA TYR A 403 12.30 -17.44 19.23
C TYR A 403 12.11 -18.33 20.46
N ARG A 404 10.90 -18.82 20.70
CA ARG A 404 10.55 -19.67 21.83
C ARG A 404 9.26 -20.44 21.48
N ASP A 405 9.19 -21.71 21.89
CA ASP A 405 8.00 -22.56 21.71
C ASP A 405 7.49 -22.64 20.26
N GLU A 406 8.42 -22.74 19.30
CA GLU A 406 8.15 -22.80 17.84
C GLU A 406 7.57 -21.51 17.23
N GLU A 407 7.54 -20.42 17.99
CA GLU A 407 7.09 -19.10 17.55
C GLU A 407 8.24 -18.08 17.53
N ILE A 408 8.21 -17.14 16.58
CA ILE A 408 9.17 -16.04 16.47
C ILE A 408 8.47 -14.69 16.40
N GLN A 409 8.93 -13.75 17.22
CA GLN A 409 8.48 -12.36 17.24
C GLN A 409 9.67 -11.41 17.25
N SER A 410 9.44 -10.17 16.82
CA SER A 410 10.38 -9.07 17.03
C SER A 410 9.80 -8.00 17.95
N TYR A 411 10.63 -7.34 18.73
CA TYR A 411 10.29 -6.15 19.51
C TYR A 411 11.13 -4.97 19.03
N TYR A 412 10.48 -4.01 18.38
CA TYR A 412 11.04 -2.76 17.88
C TYR A 412 10.94 -1.69 18.96
N VAL A 413 12.05 -1.02 19.27
CA VAL A 413 12.10 0.13 20.17
C VAL A 413 12.91 1.23 19.52
N GLU A 414 12.26 2.34 19.23
CA GLU A 414 12.86 3.51 18.58
C GLU A 414 13.19 4.59 19.60
N VAL A 415 14.33 5.26 19.39
CA VAL A 415 14.77 6.39 20.20
C VAL A 415 14.99 7.60 19.30
N ARG A 416 14.35 8.71 19.67
CA ARG A 416 14.42 10.02 19.01
C ARG A 416 14.67 11.12 20.06
N PRO A 417 15.08 12.34 19.66
CA PRO A 417 15.12 13.48 20.57
C PRO A 417 13.71 13.87 21.05
N ASP A 418 13.56 14.14 22.34
CA ASP A 418 12.38 14.81 22.90
C ASP A 418 12.42 16.34 22.67
N LYS A 419 11.40 17.05 23.15
CA LYS A 419 11.31 18.52 23.12
C LYS A 419 12.44 19.23 23.89
N GLU A 420 13.16 18.51 24.76
CA GLU A 420 14.34 19.00 25.49
C GLU A 420 15.67 18.53 24.85
N ARG A 421 15.61 17.94 23.64
CA ARG A 421 16.73 17.38 22.88
C ARG A 421 17.46 16.24 23.59
N GLN A 422 16.78 15.53 24.49
CA GLN A 422 17.27 14.33 25.16
C GLN A 422 16.77 13.08 24.44
N PRO A 423 17.49 11.95 24.51
CA PRO A 423 17.00 10.71 23.91
C PRO A 423 15.77 10.22 24.68
N CYS A 424 14.67 9.96 23.98
CA CYS A 424 13.48 9.34 24.53
C CYS A 424 13.00 8.22 23.62
N ILE A 425 12.33 7.21 24.21
CA ILE A 425 11.66 6.19 23.41
C ILE A 425 10.45 6.84 22.75
N SER A 426 10.42 6.86 21.41
CA SER A 426 9.34 7.43 20.61
C SER A 426 8.31 6.38 20.23
N VAL A 427 8.77 5.24 19.71
CA VAL A 427 7.92 4.17 19.19
C VAL A 427 8.36 2.84 19.78
N LYS A 428 7.39 1.99 20.12
CA LYS A 428 7.67 0.59 20.45
C LYS A 428 6.55 -0.32 19.98
N CYS A 429 6.90 -1.43 19.36
CA CYS A 429 5.92 -2.42 18.91
C CYS A 429 6.49 -3.83 18.87
N VAL A 430 5.63 -4.80 19.15
CA VAL A 430 5.91 -6.22 18.92
C VAL A 430 5.32 -6.58 17.55
N LYS A 431 6.06 -7.36 16.77
CA LYS A 431 5.62 -7.86 15.46
C LYS A 431 5.72 -9.38 15.42
N GLU A 432 4.73 -10.01 14.80
CA GLU A 432 4.81 -11.42 14.41
C GLU A 432 5.76 -11.57 13.22
N ILE A 433 6.70 -12.52 13.32
CA ILE A 433 7.62 -12.85 12.24
C ILE A 433 7.19 -14.17 11.64
N GLU A 434 7.01 -14.23 10.32
CA GLU A 434 6.68 -15.46 9.61
C GLU A 434 7.91 -16.33 9.43
N THR A 435 9.01 -15.74 8.95
CA THR A 435 10.26 -16.46 8.69
C THR A 435 11.48 -15.57 8.90
N ILE A 436 12.62 -16.20 9.20
CA ILE A 436 13.96 -15.59 9.14
C ILE A 436 14.89 -16.45 8.30
N ASN A 437 15.87 -15.82 7.67
CA ASN A 437 16.87 -16.47 6.84
C ASN A 437 18.23 -15.79 7.01
N TYR A 438 19.28 -16.57 7.18
CA TYR A 438 20.66 -16.09 7.05
C TYR A 438 21.24 -16.67 5.77
N THR A 439 21.39 -15.82 4.76
CA THR A 439 21.82 -16.22 3.41
C THR A 439 23.29 -16.61 3.38
N GLN A 440 23.72 -17.24 2.28
CA GLN A 440 25.12 -17.66 2.12
C GLN A 440 26.09 -16.49 1.98
N LYS A 441 25.67 -15.37 1.37
CA LYS A 441 26.54 -14.19 1.26
C LYS A 441 26.41 -13.24 2.45
N GLY A 442 25.57 -13.60 3.42
CA GLY A 442 25.60 -13.04 4.77
C GLY A 442 24.65 -11.88 4.98
N TYR A 443 23.47 -11.96 4.39
CA TYR A 443 22.28 -11.18 4.75
C TYR A 443 21.46 -11.94 5.78
N PHE A 444 20.97 -11.22 6.79
CA PHE A 444 19.88 -11.70 7.64
C PHE A 444 18.60 -11.05 7.14
N ILE A 445 17.68 -11.84 6.61
CA ILE A 445 16.39 -11.40 6.05
C ILE A 445 15.29 -11.96 6.95
N TYR A 446 14.29 -11.15 7.27
CA TYR A 446 13.12 -11.56 8.04
C TYR A 446 11.85 -11.06 7.37
N LYS A 447 10.78 -11.83 7.50
CA LYS A 447 9.46 -11.50 6.96
C LYS A 447 8.48 -11.25 8.10
N ASP A 448 7.94 -10.04 8.19
CA ASP A 448 6.80 -9.70 9.05
C ASP A 448 5.56 -10.47 8.56
N LYS A 449 4.85 -11.13 9.48
CA LYS A 449 3.63 -11.89 9.13
C LYS A 449 2.47 -10.96 8.74
N ASN A 450 2.39 -9.82 9.40
CA ASN A 450 1.45 -8.73 9.10
C ASN A 450 2.29 -7.46 8.92
N PRO A 451 2.67 -7.07 7.68
CA PRO A 451 3.39 -5.81 7.45
C PRO A 451 2.54 -4.60 7.81
N MET A 452 3.19 -3.48 8.15
CA MET A 452 2.53 -2.18 8.25
C MET A 452 1.98 -1.77 6.87
N LEU A 453 0.89 -1.01 6.85
CA LEU A 453 0.31 -0.50 5.61
C LEU A 453 1.38 0.27 4.81
N HIS A 454 1.57 -0.08 3.53
CA HIS A 454 2.58 0.48 2.63
C HIS A 454 4.06 0.24 3.02
N ALA A 455 4.34 -0.73 3.91
CA ALA A 455 5.70 -1.19 4.20
C ALA A 455 5.99 -2.54 3.53
N SER A 456 7.27 -2.83 3.26
CA SER A 456 7.66 -4.17 2.81
C SER A 456 7.38 -5.16 3.93
N ALA A 457 6.90 -6.35 3.55
CA ALA A 457 6.87 -7.49 4.46
C ALA A 457 8.26 -7.93 4.89
N TYR A 458 9.33 -7.50 4.20
CA TYR A 458 10.68 -7.95 4.44
C TYR A 458 11.54 -6.85 5.03
N GLY A 459 12.24 -7.21 6.11
CA GLY A 459 13.37 -6.45 6.62
C GLY A 459 14.67 -7.23 6.46
N TYR A 460 15.79 -6.52 6.36
CA TYR A 460 17.09 -7.16 6.17
C TYR A 460 18.25 -6.40 6.82
N PHE A 461 19.34 -7.13 7.08
CA PHE A 461 20.62 -6.59 7.53
C PHE A 461 21.77 -7.24 6.76
N ARG A 462 22.71 -6.43 6.26
CA ARG A 462 23.99 -6.92 5.73
C ARG A 462 24.95 -7.27 6.87
N VAL A 463 24.98 -8.53 7.28
CA VAL A 463 25.74 -8.98 8.46
C VAL A 463 27.19 -9.29 8.15
N SER A 464 27.45 -10.06 7.09
CA SER A 464 28.84 -10.36 6.73
C SER A 464 29.51 -9.12 6.14
N PRO A 465 30.77 -8.82 6.51
CA PRO A 465 31.44 -7.63 6.05
C PRO A 465 31.83 -7.75 4.58
N MET A 466 31.79 -6.61 3.89
CA MET A 466 32.39 -6.45 2.56
C MET A 466 33.73 -5.73 2.66
N SER A 467 34.54 -5.82 1.60
CA SER A 467 35.73 -4.97 1.49
C SER A 467 35.34 -3.50 1.33
N ASP A 468 36.16 -2.60 1.89
CA ASP A 468 35.92 -1.15 1.79
C ASP A 468 35.86 -0.69 0.32
N GLU A 469 36.70 -1.28 -0.53
CA GLU A 469 36.72 -0.99 -1.96
C GLU A 469 35.41 -1.40 -2.65
N CYS A 470 34.90 -2.60 -2.38
CA CYS A 470 33.64 -3.06 -2.97
C CYS A 470 32.45 -2.15 -2.58
N ARG A 471 32.42 -1.69 -1.32
CA ARG A 471 31.39 -0.73 -0.87
C ARG A 471 31.55 0.63 -1.56
N ASP A 472 32.77 1.15 -1.66
CA ASP A 472 33.05 2.41 -2.37
C ASP A 472 32.65 2.32 -3.85
N LEU A 473 32.97 1.23 -4.53
CA LEU A 473 32.58 0.99 -5.92
C LEU A 473 31.06 0.88 -6.07
N THR A 474 30.38 0.20 -5.15
CA THR A 474 28.90 0.11 -5.14
C THR A 474 28.28 1.49 -5.00
N GLU A 475 28.71 2.25 -3.98
CA GLU A 475 28.20 3.59 -3.71
C GLU A 475 28.46 4.56 -4.86
N ARG A 476 29.65 4.49 -5.45
CA ARG A 476 30.06 5.41 -6.51
C ARG A 476 29.35 5.15 -7.83
N PHE A 477 29.11 3.90 -8.18
CA PHE A 477 28.69 3.54 -9.53
C PHE A 477 27.28 2.95 -9.63
N LEU A 478 26.76 2.31 -8.59
CA LEU A 478 25.54 1.50 -8.68
C LEU A 478 24.41 1.96 -7.74
N LYS A 479 24.72 2.52 -6.56
CA LYS A 479 23.74 2.81 -5.50
C LYS A 479 22.57 3.71 -5.93
N HIS A 480 22.82 4.64 -6.86
CA HIS A 480 21.84 5.65 -7.26
C HIS A 480 21.19 5.35 -8.62
N LEU A 481 21.16 4.08 -9.02
CA LEU A 481 20.52 3.64 -10.26
C LEU A 481 19.34 2.74 -9.92
N GLU A 482 18.17 3.07 -10.46
CA GLU A 482 16.95 2.30 -10.23
C GLU A 482 16.83 1.11 -11.20
N PHE A 483 16.63 -0.09 -10.65
CA PHE A 483 16.73 -1.35 -11.41
C PHE A 483 15.50 -1.69 -12.23
N GLN A 484 14.33 -1.35 -11.72
CA GLN A 484 13.05 -1.64 -12.37
C GLN A 484 12.47 -0.44 -13.11
N LYS A 485 13.09 0.74 -12.98
CA LYS A 485 12.66 1.96 -13.67
C LYS A 485 13.00 1.91 -15.16
N TYR A 486 14.15 1.31 -15.50
CA TYR A 486 14.64 1.19 -16.87
C TYR A 486 15.54 -0.05 -17.06
N LYS A 487 15.86 -0.39 -18.31
CA LYS A 487 16.51 -1.66 -18.70
C LYS A 487 18.02 -1.75 -18.37
N LEU A 488 18.65 -0.67 -17.92
CA LEU A 488 20.11 -0.53 -17.82
C LEU A 488 20.83 -1.68 -17.10
N MET A 489 20.21 -2.24 -16.05
CA MET A 489 20.83 -3.29 -15.22
C MET A 489 20.16 -4.67 -15.35
N VAL A 490 19.10 -4.77 -16.15
CA VAL A 490 18.27 -5.99 -16.26
C VAL A 490 18.27 -6.56 -17.67
N CYS A 491 19.21 -6.14 -18.53
CA CYS A 491 19.46 -6.77 -19.82
C CYS A 491 20.93 -6.62 -20.24
N ASP A 492 21.33 -7.42 -21.23
CA ASP A 492 22.67 -7.38 -21.83
C ASP A 492 22.77 -6.24 -22.83
N TRP A 493 23.83 -5.44 -22.73
CA TRP A 493 24.11 -4.36 -23.68
C TRP A 493 25.58 -3.94 -23.65
N ASN A 494 25.99 -3.23 -24.71
CA ASN A 494 27.34 -2.66 -24.87
C ASN A 494 27.29 -1.36 -25.68
N GLU A 495 28.45 -0.77 -25.95
CA GLU A 495 28.57 0.48 -26.73
C GLU A 495 27.87 0.45 -28.11
N GLU A 496 27.68 -0.73 -28.73
CA GLU A 496 27.01 -0.84 -30.04
C GLU A 496 25.48 -0.92 -29.93
N THR A 497 24.96 -1.29 -28.76
CA THR A 497 23.53 -1.61 -28.52
C THR A 497 22.87 -0.68 -27.49
N VAL A 498 23.65 0.18 -26.83
CA VAL A 498 23.18 1.09 -25.76
C VAL A 498 22.02 1.99 -26.17
N SER A 499 21.90 2.36 -27.45
CA SER A 499 20.79 3.19 -27.94
C SER A 499 19.44 2.50 -27.84
N GLU A 500 19.41 1.16 -27.78
CA GLU A 500 18.19 0.35 -27.59
C GLU A 500 17.68 0.39 -26.14
N LEU A 501 18.46 0.94 -25.20
CA LEU A 501 18.09 1.09 -23.79
C LEU A 501 17.42 2.43 -23.48
N LEU A 502 17.50 3.39 -24.39
CA LEU A 502 17.05 4.75 -24.15
C LEU A 502 15.54 4.76 -23.88
N MET A 503 15.20 5.12 -22.65
CA MET A 503 13.81 5.18 -22.18
C MET A 503 13.65 6.25 -21.09
N PRO A 504 12.42 6.70 -20.81
CA PRO A 504 12.15 7.66 -19.74
C PRO A 504 12.67 7.18 -18.37
N GLY A 505 12.91 8.12 -17.45
CA GLY A 505 13.37 7.84 -16.08
C GLY A 505 14.89 7.75 -15.86
N MET A 506 15.69 7.64 -16.92
CA MET A 506 17.17 7.56 -16.80
C MET A 506 17.83 8.89 -16.44
N PHE A 507 17.27 10.01 -16.91
CA PHE A 507 17.88 11.33 -16.74
C PHE A 507 17.95 11.74 -15.27
N GLU A 508 16.90 11.48 -14.50
CA GLU A 508 16.75 11.89 -13.12
C GLU A 508 17.83 11.27 -12.23
N ASP A 509 18.09 9.98 -12.42
CA ASP A 509 19.10 9.22 -11.69
C ASP A 509 20.51 9.74 -12.04
N PHE A 510 20.81 9.95 -13.32
CA PHE A 510 22.08 10.51 -13.76
C PHE A 510 22.28 11.98 -13.34
N TYR A 511 21.21 12.78 -13.35
CA TYR A 511 21.20 14.15 -12.86
C TYR A 511 21.51 14.17 -11.35
N TYR A 512 20.86 13.30 -10.57
CA TYR A 512 21.15 13.13 -9.15
C TYR A 512 22.59 12.68 -8.92
N ILE A 513 23.10 11.72 -9.70
CA ILE A 513 24.49 11.26 -9.60
C ILE A 513 25.47 12.43 -9.78
N LYS A 514 25.20 13.34 -10.74
CA LYS A 514 26.07 14.49 -11.02
C LYS A 514 25.95 15.61 -9.98
N TYR A 515 24.74 16.01 -9.62
CA TYR A 515 24.51 17.22 -8.82
C TYR A 515 24.17 16.95 -7.36
N LYS A 516 23.90 15.69 -6.99
CA LYS A 516 23.49 15.25 -5.64
C LYS A 516 22.21 15.93 -5.14
N VAL A 517 21.38 16.39 -6.08
CA VAL A 517 20.04 16.95 -5.86
C VAL A 517 19.12 16.47 -6.99
N GLY A 518 17.84 16.30 -6.68
CA GLY A 518 16.84 15.99 -7.71
C GLY A 518 16.61 17.17 -8.65
N TYR A 519 16.23 16.87 -9.90
CA TYR A 519 15.81 17.89 -10.86
C TYR A 519 14.41 18.40 -10.48
N THR A 520 14.25 19.71 -10.33
CA THR A 520 12.98 20.33 -9.86
C THR A 520 12.54 21.53 -10.70
N ASP A 521 13.30 21.91 -11.73
CA ASP A 521 13.02 23.11 -12.52
C ASP A 521 11.80 22.93 -13.44
N SER A 522 11.48 21.70 -13.82
CA SER A 522 10.34 21.34 -14.67
C SER A 522 9.96 19.87 -14.46
N LEU A 523 8.68 19.55 -14.59
CA LEU A 523 8.16 18.17 -14.52
C LEU A 523 7.92 17.55 -15.90
N ASP A 524 7.81 18.38 -16.95
CA ASP A 524 7.35 17.94 -18.28
C ASP A 524 8.39 18.20 -19.39
N GLU A 525 9.31 19.16 -19.18
CA GLU A 525 10.26 19.60 -20.21
C GLU A 525 11.65 19.87 -19.63
N ILE A 526 12.66 19.21 -20.17
CA ILE A 526 14.06 19.37 -19.76
C ILE A 526 14.80 20.19 -20.84
N PRO A 527 15.60 21.22 -20.46
CA PRO A 527 16.49 21.91 -21.41
C PRO A 527 17.35 20.95 -22.21
N GLY A 528 17.35 21.09 -23.53
CA GLY A 528 17.96 20.12 -24.44
C GLY A 528 19.47 19.97 -24.24
N ASP A 529 20.16 21.07 -23.99
CA ASP A 529 21.60 21.06 -23.71
C ASP A 529 21.94 20.32 -22.41
N LEU A 530 21.13 20.51 -21.36
CA LEU A 530 21.26 19.81 -20.08
C LEU A 530 20.99 18.31 -20.24
N PHE A 531 19.90 17.93 -20.91
CA PHE A 531 19.57 16.52 -21.15
C PHE A 531 20.67 15.80 -21.93
N GLU A 532 21.10 16.40 -23.04
CA GLU A 532 22.17 15.89 -23.88
C GLU A 532 23.50 15.78 -23.11
N GLU A 533 23.86 16.77 -22.30
CA GLU A 533 25.05 16.74 -21.46
C GLU A 533 25.02 15.59 -20.46
N ILE A 534 23.91 15.42 -19.72
CA ILE A 534 23.78 14.39 -18.68
C ILE A 534 23.82 12.99 -19.30
N MET A 535 22.96 12.73 -20.28
CA MET A 535 22.84 11.39 -20.87
C MET A 535 24.15 10.94 -21.54
N THR A 536 24.80 11.83 -22.30
CA THR A 536 26.07 11.50 -22.97
C THR A 536 27.29 11.46 -22.04
N THR A 537 27.16 12.00 -20.81
CA THR A 537 28.20 11.84 -19.78
C THR A 537 28.22 10.38 -19.32
N TYR A 538 27.08 9.84 -18.90
CA TYR A 538 26.97 8.55 -18.22
C TYR A 538 26.76 7.35 -19.15
N LEU A 539 26.28 7.57 -20.37
CA LEU A 539 26.12 6.53 -21.39
C LEU A 539 26.93 6.82 -22.67
N PRO A 540 27.41 5.79 -23.38
CA PRO A 540 28.10 5.92 -24.67
C PRO A 540 27.13 6.17 -25.84
N VAL A 541 26.18 7.09 -25.65
CA VAL A 541 25.21 7.51 -26.68
C VAL A 541 25.61 8.84 -27.31
N THR A 542 25.07 9.10 -28.49
CA THR A 542 25.22 10.38 -29.18
C THR A 542 23.96 11.23 -29.04
N VAL A 543 24.08 12.54 -29.28
CA VAL A 543 22.91 13.43 -29.37
C VAL A 543 21.92 12.97 -30.45
N SER A 544 22.40 12.34 -31.53
CA SER A 544 21.50 11.79 -32.55
C SER A 544 20.64 10.67 -31.96
N ASP A 545 21.24 9.75 -31.21
CA ASP A 545 20.52 8.63 -30.58
C ASP A 545 19.45 9.17 -29.60
N LEU A 546 19.78 10.22 -28.84
CA LEU A 546 18.82 10.87 -27.93
C LEU A 546 17.65 11.51 -28.69
N ARG A 547 17.91 12.21 -29.79
CA ARG A 547 16.86 12.84 -30.61
C ARG A 547 16.00 11.84 -31.37
N ASP A 548 16.55 10.65 -31.65
CA ASP A 548 15.82 9.56 -32.28
C ASP A 548 14.95 8.80 -31.25
N ALA A 549 15.36 8.74 -29.97
CA ALA A 549 14.68 8.00 -28.91
C ALA A 549 13.69 8.82 -28.06
N TYR A 550 13.91 10.13 -27.90
CA TYR A 550 13.09 11.00 -27.06
C TYR A 550 12.41 12.11 -27.87
N GLU A 551 11.24 12.56 -27.41
CA GLU A 551 10.50 13.66 -28.05
C GLU A 551 11.20 15.01 -27.80
N TYR A 552 11.88 15.52 -28.83
CA TYR A 552 12.58 16.82 -28.81
C TYR A 552 11.77 17.91 -29.54
N ASP A 553 11.48 19.02 -28.85
CA ASP A 553 10.83 20.19 -29.46
C ASP A 553 11.90 21.23 -29.88
N GLU A 554 12.05 21.40 -31.20
CA GLU A 554 12.98 22.38 -31.78
C GLU A 554 12.61 23.85 -31.49
N THR A 555 11.37 24.13 -31.11
CA THR A 555 10.86 25.49 -30.85
C THR A 555 11.28 25.99 -29.48
N THR A 556 11.15 25.13 -28.48
CA THR A 556 11.50 25.39 -27.08
C THR A 556 12.92 24.94 -26.75
N GLU A 557 13.53 24.14 -27.62
CA GLU A 557 14.85 23.51 -27.45
C GLU A 557 14.87 22.58 -26.21
N THR A 558 13.79 21.83 -25.99
CA THR A 558 13.59 20.95 -24.83
C THR A 558 13.31 19.49 -25.23
N TYR A 559 13.60 18.54 -24.33
CA TYR A 559 13.07 17.18 -24.41
C TYR A 559 11.85 17.07 -23.50
N ARG A 560 10.82 16.37 -23.98
CA ARG A 560 9.68 16.01 -23.14
C ARG A 560 10.08 14.89 -22.18
N GLN A 561 9.68 15.04 -20.92
CA GLN A 561 9.91 14.08 -19.87
C GLN A 561 8.61 13.39 -19.50
N GLU A 562 8.65 12.06 -19.38
CA GLU A 562 7.56 11.27 -18.79
C GLU A 562 7.95 10.89 -17.37
N ILE A 563 7.00 11.04 -16.43
CA ILE A 563 7.24 10.70 -15.03
C ILE A 563 7.17 9.18 -14.90
N VAL A 564 8.31 8.55 -14.63
CA VAL A 564 8.41 7.13 -14.29
C VAL A 564 8.59 7.01 -12.78
N TYR A 565 7.64 6.35 -12.13
CA TYR A 565 7.70 6.11 -10.69
C TYR A 565 8.53 4.87 -10.38
N ASN A 566 9.16 4.88 -9.20
CA ASN A 566 9.96 3.75 -8.74
C ASN A 566 9.04 2.60 -8.35
N SER A 567 9.40 1.39 -8.76
CA SER A 567 8.84 0.16 -8.18
C SER A 567 9.14 0.14 -6.68
N PRO A 568 8.24 -0.33 -5.81
CA PRO A 568 8.54 -0.47 -4.40
C PRO A 568 9.50 -1.65 -4.26
N TYR A 569 10.42 -1.51 -3.31
CA TYR A 569 11.34 -2.58 -2.91
C TYR A 569 12.05 -3.26 -4.10
N PRO A 570 12.64 -2.47 -5.04
CA PRO A 570 13.33 -3.05 -6.18
C PRO A 570 14.60 -3.77 -5.70
N PRO A 571 15.10 -4.75 -6.45
CA PRO A 571 16.42 -5.30 -6.17
C PRO A 571 17.49 -4.22 -6.32
N PHE A 572 18.59 -4.39 -5.61
CA PHE A 572 19.78 -3.52 -5.74
C PHE A 572 21.04 -4.35 -5.96
N LEU A 573 22.08 -3.74 -6.53
CA LEU A 573 23.36 -4.40 -6.73
C LEU A 573 24.36 -4.10 -5.61
N GLU A 574 25.08 -5.14 -5.23
CA GLU A 574 26.26 -5.07 -4.38
C GLU A 574 27.48 -5.55 -5.16
N VAL A 575 28.52 -4.72 -5.32
CA VAL A 575 29.79 -5.15 -5.94
C VAL A 575 30.45 -6.15 -5.00
N THR A 576 30.78 -7.35 -5.50
CA THR A 576 31.43 -8.41 -4.71
C THR A 576 32.85 -8.72 -5.17
N ASP A 577 33.21 -8.36 -6.39
CA ASP A 577 34.57 -8.41 -6.91
C ASP A 577 34.78 -7.35 -8.00
N TYR A 578 36.04 -7.05 -8.35
CA TYR A 578 36.35 -6.05 -9.37
C TYR A 578 37.74 -6.23 -10.00
N ILE A 579 37.91 -5.71 -11.21
CA ILE A 579 39.19 -5.71 -11.93
C ILE A 579 39.48 -4.32 -12.49
N TYR A 580 40.63 -3.76 -12.09
CA TYR A 580 41.19 -2.55 -12.68
C TYR A 580 41.95 -2.87 -13.97
N SER A 581 41.50 -2.30 -15.09
CA SER A 581 42.12 -2.50 -16.40
C SER A 581 43.17 -1.42 -16.71
N SER A 582 44.16 -1.76 -17.54
CA SER A 582 45.27 -0.85 -17.88
C SER A 582 44.87 0.34 -18.77
N ASP A 583 43.70 0.27 -19.40
CA ASP A 583 43.09 1.33 -20.21
C ASP A 583 42.25 2.30 -19.37
N GLY A 584 42.20 2.09 -18.04
CA GLY A 584 41.49 2.94 -17.10
C GLY A 584 40.03 2.57 -16.87
N THR A 585 39.52 1.47 -17.44
CA THR A 585 38.19 0.95 -17.08
C THR A 585 38.26 0.08 -15.82
N ILE A 586 37.09 -0.12 -15.20
CA ILE A 586 36.88 -1.02 -14.07
C ILE A 586 35.79 -2.00 -14.47
N THR A 587 36.06 -3.29 -14.36
CA THR A 587 35.04 -4.33 -14.45
C THR A 587 34.53 -4.62 -13.03
N LEU A 588 33.24 -4.45 -12.81
CA LEU A 588 32.55 -4.72 -11.55
C LEU A 588 31.80 -6.05 -11.68
N TYR A 589 31.96 -6.93 -10.70
CA TYR A 589 31.12 -8.11 -10.52
C TYR A 589 30.17 -7.81 -9.39
N ALA A 590 28.88 -7.82 -9.66
CA ALA A 590 27.86 -7.43 -8.69
C ALA A 590 26.77 -8.50 -8.56
N ASP A 591 26.29 -8.68 -7.34
CA ASP A 591 25.20 -9.58 -7.02
C ASP A 591 23.90 -8.78 -6.83
N GLY A 592 22.82 -9.24 -7.46
CA GLY A 592 21.47 -8.72 -7.29
C GLY A 592 20.89 -9.20 -5.98
N VAL A 593 20.69 -8.27 -5.04
CA VAL A 593 20.08 -8.52 -3.74
C VAL A 593 18.61 -8.15 -3.83
N TRP A 594 17.73 -9.10 -3.51
CA TRP A 594 16.28 -8.93 -3.54
C TRP A 594 15.64 -9.48 -2.26
N PRO A 595 15.60 -8.68 -1.19
CA PRO A 595 15.13 -9.12 0.13
C PRO A 595 13.68 -9.61 0.13
N ASP A 596 12.82 -8.99 -0.67
CA ASP A 596 11.39 -9.36 -0.83
C ASP A 596 11.19 -10.78 -1.38
N TYR A 597 12.20 -11.32 -2.04
CA TYR A 597 12.23 -12.71 -2.51
C TYR A 597 13.23 -13.57 -1.73
N ASN A 598 13.66 -13.08 -0.57
CA ASN A 598 14.56 -13.76 0.34
C ASN A 598 15.89 -14.20 -0.31
N SER A 599 16.43 -13.38 -1.22
CA SER A 599 17.64 -13.68 -1.98
C SER A 599 18.66 -12.56 -1.91
N ASP A 600 19.94 -12.91 -1.73
CA ASP A 600 21.09 -12.01 -1.89
C ASP A 600 21.94 -12.36 -3.14
N TYR A 601 21.37 -13.17 -4.03
CA TYR A 601 22.00 -13.68 -5.23
C TYR A 601 20.93 -13.98 -6.30
N ALA A 602 19.98 -13.07 -6.47
CA ALA A 602 18.85 -13.21 -7.39
C ALA A 602 19.35 -13.36 -8.83
N PHE A 603 20.28 -12.48 -9.21
CA PHE A 603 20.98 -12.44 -10.49
C PHE A 603 22.37 -11.86 -10.27
N THR A 604 23.21 -11.86 -11.30
CA THR A 604 24.55 -11.25 -11.25
C THR A 604 24.80 -10.38 -12.46
N ASN A 605 25.57 -9.32 -12.27
CA ASN A 605 25.96 -8.40 -13.32
C ASN A 605 27.48 -8.32 -13.46
N VAL A 606 27.94 -8.22 -14.70
CA VAL A 606 29.30 -7.83 -15.06
C VAL A 606 29.23 -6.48 -15.76
N ILE A 607 29.64 -5.43 -15.06
CA ILE A 607 29.47 -4.05 -15.49
C ILE A 607 30.84 -3.47 -15.79
N VAL A 608 31.01 -2.85 -16.96
CA VAL A 608 32.24 -2.13 -17.28
C VAL A 608 31.98 -0.63 -17.13
N VAL A 609 32.74 0.02 -16.26
CA VAL A 609 32.66 1.48 -16.05
C VAL A 609 33.99 2.15 -16.38
N LYS A 610 33.93 3.42 -16.78
CA LYS A 610 35.09 4.27 -17.04
C LYS A 610 35.00 5.55 -16.20
N PRO A 611 35.78 5.68 -15.12
CA PRO A 611 35.84 6.91 -14.34
C PRO A 611 36.61 8.03 -15.08
N PHE A 612 36.26 9.27 -14.79
CA PHE A 612 36.93 10.48 -15.29
C PHE A 612 37.52 11.32 -14.15
N GLU A 613 38.43 12.24 -14.49
CA GLU A 613 39.16 13.08 -13.52
C GLU A 613 38.24 14.08 -12.78
N ASP A 614 37.12 14.47 -13.38
CA ASP A 614 36.14 15.40 -12.80
C ASP A 614 35.18 14.74 -11.81
N GLY A 615 35.34 13.44 -11.55
CA GLY A 615 34.50 12.65 -10.65
C GLY A 615 33.33 11.95 -11.34
N THR A 616 33.00 12.32 -12.58
CA THR A 616 31.99 11.62 -13.37
C THR A 616 32.52 10.27 -13.87
N PHE A 617 31.64 9.48 -14.46
CA PHE A 617 31.99 8.20 -15.06
C PHE A 617 31.04 7.88 -16.20
N ARG A 618 31.39 6.85 -16.98
CA ARG A 618 30.53 6.29 -18.03
C ARG A 618 30.38 4.80 -17.85
N ILE A 619 29.16 4.29 -17.94
CA ILE A 619 28.86 2.86 -17.99
C ILE A 619 28.99 2.42 -19.45
N LEU A 620 29.80 1.41 -19.74
CA LEU A 620 30.15 1.01 -21.11
C LEU A 620 29.43 -0.28 -21.54
N SER A 621 29.12 -1.15 -20.60
CA SER A 621 28.38 -2.39 -20.85
C SER A 621 27.82 -2.97 -19.56
N ASN A 622 26.83 -3.83 -19.72
CA ASN A 622 26.32 -4.73 -18.70
C ASN A 622 26.09 -6.10 -19.34
N ASP A 623 26.55 -7.16 -18.68
CA ASP A 623 26.13 -8.53 -18.93
C ASP A 623 25.43 -9.04 -17.68
N VAL A 624 24.19 -9.52 -17.80
CA VAL A 624 23.39 -10.00 -16.68
C VAL A 624 23.14 -11.49 -16.78
N THR A 625 23.09 -12.18 -15.65
CA THR A 625 22.81 -13.63 -15.59
C THR A 625 21.86 -13.91 -14.45
N GLU A 626 20.70 -14.48 -14.77
CA GLU A 626 19.76 -15.04 -13.79
C GLU A 626 20.45 -16.12 -12.94
N GLN A 627 20.21 -16.11 -11.64
CA GLN A 627 20.77 -17.09 -10.71
C GLN A 627 19.62 -17.80 -9.97
N GLU A 628 19.27 -17.33 -8.78
CA GLU A 628 18.18 -17.89 -7.98
C GLU A 628 16.81 -17.46 -8.51
N LEU A 629 16.73 -16.27 -9.11
CA LEU A 629 15.49 -15.64 -9.56
C LEU A 629 15.60 -15.18 -11.02
N ARG A 630 14.43 -15.02 -11.65
CA ARG A 630 14.33 -14.36 -12.95
C ARG A 630 14.56 -12.87 -12.80
N LEU A 631 14.97 -12.23 -13.89
CA LEU A 631 15.10 -10.78 -13.91
C LEU A 631 13.74 -10.12 -13.70
N PRO A 632 13.68 -9.04 -12.90
CA PRO A 632 12.43 -8.32 -12.69
C PRO A 632 11.94 -7.72 -14.03
N PRO A 633 10.61 -7.64 -14.25
CA PRO A 633 10.10 -6.81 -15.32
C PRO A 633 10.45 -5.34 -15.04
N VAL A 634 10.65 -4.58 -16.12
CA VAL A 634 10.80 -3.12 -16.06
C VAL A 634 9.39 -2.53 -15.96
N ALA A 635 9.17 -1.59 -15.04
CA ALA A 635 7.87 -0.95 -14.79
C ALA A 635 7.30 -0.27 -16.04
N TYR A 636 8.18 0.14 -16.95
CA TYR A 636 7.87 0.61 -18.30
C TYR A 636 8.24 -0.49 -19.31
N SER A 637 7.31 -1.37 -19.64
CA SER A 637 7.41 -2.22 -20.82
C SER A 637 6.22 -1.95 -21.74
N GLU A 638 6.54 -1.53 -22.98
CA GLU A 638 5.58 -1.32 -24.08
C GLU A 638 4.58 -2.47 -24.29
#